data_AF-D8S2H1-F1
#
_entry.id   AF-D8S2H1-F1
#
_cell.length_a   1.000
_cell.length_b   1.000
_cell.length_c   1.000
_cell.angle_alpha   90.00
_cell.angle_beta   90.00
_cell.angle_gamma   90.00
#
_symmetry.space_group_name_H-M   'P 1'
#
loop_
_entity.id
_entity.type
_entity.pdbx_description
1 polymer ?
#
loop_
_entity_poly.entity_id
_entity_poly.type
_entity_poly.pdbx_seq_one_letter_code
_entity_poly.pdbx_strand_id
1 'polypeptide(L)'
;MPKRDVVSWNAMIDAYGKNRQGKEAIKLFHRMEAEGIDPDEATFVTMLEICATLASIQQGEAVYRRIRRSKYKRHTKVLNALIHMYGCCGSLIQAKEAFSRLGRPDEFSFTTLMSACSRNDHSREALEILPYMILQGVDPSSVTFLVVLSACSSAGYSPDEARGCFVAMIDDFSLLPSSEHYDCFFRLMQR
;
A
#
# COMPACT_ATOMS: atom_id res chain seq x y z
N MET A 1 13.19 -31.27 19.67
CA MET A 1 13.12 -29.83 19.31
C MET A 1 11.71 -29.34 19.65
N PRO A 2 11.53 -28.14 20.22
CA PRO A 2 10.19 -27.59 20.44
C PRO A 2 9.43 -27.51 19.11
N LYS A 3 8.14 -27.86 19.14
CA LYS A 3 7.28 -27.81 17.96
C LYS A 3 7.13 -26.35 17.54
N ARG A 4 7.49 -26.03 16.29
CA ARG A 4 7.35 -24.65 15.77
C ARG A 4 5.89 -24.28 15.68
N ASP A 5 5.56 -23.08 16.14
CA ASP A 5 4.24 -22.46 16.04
C ASP A 5 4.24 -21.31 15.03
N VAL A 6 3.06 -20.73 14.78
CA VAL A 6 2.89 -19.63 13.81
C VAL A 6 3.77 -18.42 14.13
N VAL A 7 4.00 -18.12 15.41
CA VAL A 7 4.82 -16.98 15.83
C VAL A 7 6.28 -17.20 15.43
N SER A 8 6.82 -18.38 15.70
CA SER A 8 8.19 -18.72 15.30
C SER A 8 8.37 -18.74 13.77
N TRP A 9 7.35 -19.17 13.02
CA TRP A 9 7.37 -19.11 11.55
C TRP A 9 7.36 -17.67 11.03
N ASN A 10 6.48 -16.83 11.56
CA ASN A 10 6.39 -15.42 11.19
C ASN A 10 7.71 -14.70 11.45
N ALA A 11 8.34 -14.94 12.60
CA ALA A 11 9.65 -14.35 12.91
C ALA A 11 10.74 -14.77 11.92
N MET A 12 10.78 -16.04 11.51
CA MET A 12 11.73 -16.48 10.48
C MET A 12 11.44 -15.85 9.13
N ILE A 13 10.19 -15.88 8.66
CA ILE A 13 9.80 -15.33 7.36
C ILE A 13 10.13 -13.82 7.29
N ASP A 14 9.79 -13.07 8.34
CA ASP A 14 10.08 -11.63 8.46
C ASP A 14 11.59 -11.35 8.45
N ALA A 15 12.38 -12.12 9.21
CA ALA A 15 13.84 -11.96 9.23
C ALA A 15 14.47 -12.18 7.85
N TYR A 16 14.05 -13.21 7.11
CA TYR A 16 14.53 -13.45 5.75
C TYR A 16 14.04 -12.38 4.77
N GLY A 17 12.80 -11.89 4.93
CA GLY A 17 12.25 -10.78 4.14
C GLY A 17 13.07 -9.50 4.30
N LYS A 18 13.34 -9.09 5.54
CA LYS A 18 14.13 -7.89 5.88
C LYS A 18 15.58 -7.96 5.39
N ASN A 19 16.16 -9.17 5.37
CA ASN A 19 17.51 -9.39 4.85
C ASN A 19 17.59 -9.49 3.31
N ARG A 20 16.54 -9.08 2.58
CA ARG A 20 16.42 -9.16 1.11
C ARG A 20 16.54 -10.59 0.56
N GLN A 21 16.30 -11.59 1.41
CA GLN A 21 16.30 -13.00 1.04
C GLN A 21 14.88 -13.49 0.76
N GLY A 22 14.12 -12.72 -0.03
CA GLY A 22 12.70 -12.97 -0.26
C GLY A 22 12.40 -14.35 -0.87
N LYS A 23 13.30 -14.90 -1.69
CA LYS A 23 13.18 -16.27 -2.21
C LYS A 23 13.23 -17.33 -1.12
N GLU A 24 14.06 -17.15 -0.10
CA GLU A 24 14.13 -18.07 1.04
C GLU A 24 12.93 -17.91 1.96
N ALA A 25 12.45 -16.67 2.16
CA ALA A 25 11.21 -16.43 2.89
C ALA A 25 9.99 -17.12 2.24
N ILE A 26 9.90 -17.13 0.91
CA ILE A 26 8.87 -17.88 0.15
C ILE A 26 8.99 -19.39 0.40
N LYS A 27 10.21 -19.95 0.41
CA LYS A 27 10.41 -21.37 0.75
C LYS A 27 9.96 -21.68 2.17
N LEU A 28 10.25 -20.80 3.13
CA LEU A 28 9.80 -20.96 4.52
C LEU A 28 8.28 -20.92 4.63
N PHE A 29 7.62 -20.04 3.89
CA PHE A 29 6.15 -19.99 3.83
C PHE A 29 5.56 -21.31 3.31
N HIS A 30 6.06 -21.85 2.20
CA HIS A 30 5.59 -23.14 1.69
C HIS A 30 5.87 -24.30 2.67
N ARG A 31 6.99 -24.24 3.38
CA ARG A 31 7.32 -25.24 4.41
C ARG A 31 6.40 -25.15 5.62
N MET A 32 6.05 -23.95 6.06
CA MET A 32 5.06 -23.73 7.12
C MET A 32 3.73 -24.41 6.78
N GLU A 33 3.24 -24.23 5.55
CA GLU A 33 2.02 -24.87 5.07
C GLU A 33 2.15 -26.40 4.97
N ALA A 34 3.29 -26.91 4.49
CA ALA A 34 3.55 -28.35 4.39
C ALA A 34 3.64 -29.03 5.76
N GLU A 35 4.08 -28.31 6.80
CA GLU A 35 4.07 -28.78 8.19
C GLU A 35 2.68 -28.63 8.86
N GLY A 36 1.66 -28.24 8.10
CA GLY A 36 0.26 -28.14 8.57
C GLY A 36 0.01 -26.94 9.47
N ILE A 37 0.90 -25.93 9.47
CA ILE A 37 0.71 -24.70 10.23
C ILE A 37 0.01 -23.69 9.32
N ASP A 38 -1.21 -23.29 9.71
CA ASP A 38 -1.98 -22.32 8.94
C ASP A 38 -1.38 -20.90 9.06
N PRO A 39 -1.14 -20.20 7.93
CA PRO A 39 -0.76 -18.80 7.93
C PRO A 39 -1.81 -17.91 8.61
N ASP A 40 -1.33 -16.91 9.35
CA ASP A 40 -2.17 -15.90 9.96
C ASP A 40 -2.13 -14.56 9.18
N GLU A 41 -2.80 -13.53 9.73
CA GLU A 41 -2.80 -12.20 9.16
C GLU A 41 -1.38 -11.67 8.92
N ALA A 42 -0.52 -11.79 9.94
CA ALA A 42 0.84 -11.30 9.89
C ALA A 42 1.66 -12.04 8.84
N THR A 43 1.51 -13.37 8.73
CA THR A 43 2.15 -14.14 7.67
C THR A 43 1.80 -13.58 6.29
N PHE A 44 0.52 -13.31 6.03
CA PHE A 44 0.09 -12.81 4.72
C PHE A 44 0.59 -11.41 4.41
N VAL A 45 0.56 -10.50 5.38
CA VAL A 45 1.09 -9.14 5.22
C VAL A 45 2.58 -9.19 4.86
N THR A 46 3.38 -9.91 5.64
CA THR A 46 4.82 -10.05 5.40
C THR A 46 5.10 -10.70 4.04
N MET A 47 4.36 -11.74 3.65
CA MET A 47 4.53 -12.37 2.35
C MET A 47 4.21 -11.45 1.18
N LEU A 48 3.19 -10.60 1.29
CA LEU A 48 2.84 -9.62 0.27
C LEU A 48 3.89 -8.50 0.17
N GLU A 49 4.44 -8.03 1.30
CA GLU A 49 5.55 -7.08 1.31
C GLU A 49 6.82 -7.64 0.66
N ILE A 50 7.14 -8.91 0.92
CA ILE A 50 8.25 -9.62 0.25
C ILE A 50 8.00 -9.66 -1.27
N CYS A 51 6.79 -10.00 -1.70
CA CYS A 51 6.44 -10.03 -3.12
C CYS A 51 6.53 -8.63 -3.77
N ALA A 52 6.11 -7.59 -3.05
CA ALA A 52 6.22 -6.19 -3.47
C ALA A 52 7.69 -5.78 -3.67
N THR A 53 8.56 -6.12 -2.70
CA THR A 53 10.00 -5.83 -2.75
C THR A 53 10.70 -6.56 -3.89
N LEU A 54 10.25 -7.78 -4.20
CA LEU A 54 10.76 -8.56 -5.34
C LEU A 54 10.15 -8.14 -6.69
N ALA A 55 9.15 -7.24 -6.69
CA ALA A 55 8.31 -6.92 -7.85
C ALA A 55 7.79 -8.19 -8.58
N SER A 56 7.45 -9.23 -7.82
CA SER A 56 7.09 -10.54 -8.38
C SER A 56 5.58 -10.77 -8.35
N ILE A 57 4.91 -10.39 -9.43
CA ILE A 57 3.46 -10.58 -9.59
C ILE A 57 3.04 -12.05 -9.46
N GLN A 58 3.86 -12.98 -9.95
CA GLN A 58 3.58 -14.41 -9.94
C GLN A 58 3.50 -14.96 -8.51
N GLN A 59 4.41 -14.53 -7.63
CA GLN A 59 4.42 -14.92 -6.23
C GLN A 59 3.29 -14.23 -5.45
N GLY A 60 3.05 -12.94 -5.73
CA GLY A 60 1.93 -12.19 -5.16
C GLY A 60 0.58 -12.86 -5.46
N GLU A 61 0.36 -13.30 -6.70
CA GLU A 61 -0.84 -14.04 -7.11
C GLU A 61 -0.97 -15.41 -6.42
N ALA A 62 0.15 -16.11 -6.21
CA ALA A 62 0.15 -17.38 -5.47
C ALA A 62 -0.29 -17.17 -4.01
N VAL A 63 0.27 -16.15 -3.34
CA VAL A 63 -0.11 -15.75 -1.98
C VAL A 63 -1.57 -15.31 -1.95
N TYR A 64 -2.03 -14.52 -2.93
CA TYR A 64 -3.42 -14.09 -3.00
C TYR A 64 -4.42 -15.25 -3.19
N ARG A 65 -4.10 -16.26 -4.02
CA ARG A 65 -4.90 -17.49 -4.12
C ARG A 65 -5.02 -18.20 -2.77
N ARG A 66 -3.95 -18.19 -1.96
CA ARG A 66 -3.98 -18.75 -0.60
C ARG A 66 -4.84 -17.89 0.35
N ILE A 67 -4.72 -16.57 0.29
CA ILE A 67 -5.55 -15.62 1.05
C ILE A 67 -7.03 -15.83 0.76
N ARG A 68 -7.42 -16.01 -0.51
CA ARG A 68 -8.82 -16.23 -0.91
C ARG A 68 -9.47 -17.47 -0.28
N ARG A 69 -8.67 -18.47 0.09
CA ARG A 69 -9.10 -19.70 0.76
C ARG A 69 -9.00 -19.61 2.29
N SER A 70 -8.44 -18.53 2.82
CA SER A 70 -8.30 -18.29 4.25
C SER A 70 -9.47 -17.47 4.83
N LYS A 71 -9.52 -17.39 6.15
CA LYS A 71 -10.42 -16.47 6.86
C LYS A 71 -10.09 -14.98 6.64
N TYR A 72 -8.90 -14.65 6.13
CA TYR A 72 -8.43 -13.27 5.94
C TYR A 72 -8.74 -12.68 4.57
N LYS A 73 -9.54 -13.36 3.73
CA LYS A 73 -9.90 -12.93 2.36
C LYS A 73 -10.53 -11.54 2.23
N ARG A 74 -11.03 -10.97 3.33
CA ARG A 74 -11.64 -9.63 3.43
C ARG A 74 -11.01 -8.78 4.55
N HIS A 75 -9.86 -9.20 5.07
CA HIS A 75 -9.21 -8.50 6.17
C HIS A 75 -8.53 -7.23 5.67
N THR A 76 -8.85 -6.07 6.24
CA THR A 76 -8.40 -4.75 5.77
C THR A 76 -6.89 -4.67 5.61
N LYS A 77 -6.11 -5.05 6.64
CA LYS A 77 -4.64 -5.03 6.57
C LYS A 77 -4.07 -5.92 5.45
N VAL A 78 -4.68 -7.08 5.23
CA VAL A 78 -4.23 -8.01 4.18
C VAL A 78 -4.58 -7.47 2.80
N LEU A 79 -5.75 -6.87 2.62
CA LEU A 79 -6.13 -6.21 1.38
C LEU A 79 -5.28 -4.96 1.12
N ASN A 80 -4.92 -4.17 2.14
CA ASN A 80 -4.02 -3.03 2.00
C ASN A 80 -2.62 -3.47 1.55
N ALA A 81 -2.06 -4.53 2.16
CA ALA A 81 -0.81 -5.13 1.70
C ALA A 81 -0.90 -5.66 0.25
N LEU A 82 -2.08 -6.15 -0.16
CA LEU A 82 -2.31 -6.64 -1.51
C LEU A 82 -2.37 -5.50 -2.53
N ILE A 83 -3.04 -4.38 -2.20
CA ILE A 83 -3.04 -3.15 -3.02
C ILE A 83 -1.61 -2.66 -3.21
N HIS A 84 -0.83 -2.58 -2.12
CA HIS A 84 0.57 -2.19 -2.17
C HIS A 84 1.39 -3.11 -3.08
N MET A 85 1.27 -4.43 -2.90
CA MET A 85 1.98 -5.44 -3.69
C MET A 85 1.70 -5.28 -5.19
N TYR A 86 0.43 -5.19 -5.59
CA TYR A 86 0.05 -4.98 -6.99
C TYR A 86 0.57 -3.64 -7.52
N GLY A 87 0.50 -2.57 -6.73
CA GLY A 87 1.04 -1.26 -7.09
C GLY A 87 2.56 -1.28 -7.33
N CYS A 88 3.32 -2.03 -6.55
CA CYS A 88 4.76 -2.23 -6.74
C CYS A 88 5.08 -3.12 -7.96
N CYS A 89 4.15 -4.00 -8.37
CA CYS A 89 4.33 -4.89 -9.52
C CYS A 89 3.84 -4.31 -10.85
N GLY A 90 3.44 -3.04 -10.91
CA GLY A 90 2.92 -2.45 -12.15
C GLY A 90 1.43 -2.69 -12.42
N SER A 91 0.73 -3.34 -11.50
CA SER A 91 -0.56 -3.99 -11.76
C SER A 91 -1.73 -3.20 -11.19
N LEU A 92 -1.93 -1.96 -11.68
CA LEU A 92 -2.88 -1.02 -11.08
C LEU A 92 -4.34 -1.51 -11.12
N ILE A 93 -4.73 -2.26 -12.15
CA ILE A 93 -6.09 -2.83 -12.27
C ILE A 93 -6.38 -3.74 -11.07
N GLN A 94 -5.46 -4.66 -10.77
CA GLN A 94 -5.60 -5.59 -9.66
C GLN A 94 -5.50 -4.89 -8.29
N ALA A 95 -4.73 -3.81 -8.19
CA ALA A 95 -4.71 -2.97 -7.00
C ALA A 95 -6.09 -2.34 -6.73
N LYS A 96 -6.75 -1.80 -7.76
CA LYS A 96 -8.12 -1.26 -7.67
C LYS A 96 -9.15 -2.36 -7.35
N GLU A 97 -9.01 -3.55 -7.92
CA GLU A 97 -9.84 -4.70 -7.57
C GLU A 97 -9.65 -5.14 -6.11
N ALA A 98 -8.43 -5.09 -5.59
CA ALA A 98 -8.18 -5.36 -4.17
C ALA A 98 -8.82 -4.29 -3.27
N PHE A 99 -8.75 -3.02 -3.68
CA PHE A 99 -9.39 -1.91 -2.98
C PHE A 99 -10.92 -2.02 -2.95
N SER A 100 -11.56 -2.38 -4.07
CA SER A 100 -13.03 -2.53 -4.13
C SER A 100 -13.57 -3.68 -3.27
N ARG A 101 -12.70 -4.57 -2.79
CA ARG A 101 -13.05 -5.66 -1.87
C ARG A 101 -13.04 -5.24 -0.40
N LEU A 102 -12.53 -4.05 -0.08
CA LEU A 102 -12.62 -3.47 1.25
C LEU A 102 -14.07 -3.10 1.52
N GLY A 103 -14.62 -3.58 2.64
CA GLY A 103 -15.99 -3.22 3.03
C GLY A 103 -16.10 -1.78 3.51
N ARG A 104 -15.07 -1.30 4.22
CA ARG A 104 -14.93 0.09 4.67
C ARG A 104 -13.44 0.46 4.60
N PRO A 105 -13.00 1.08 3.50
CA PRO A 105 -11.62 1.57 3.38
C PRO A 105 -11.31 2.58 4.48
N ASP A 106 -10.13 2.48 5.08
CA ASP A 106 -9.60 3.47 6.01
C ASP A 106 -8.67 4.46 5.27
N GLU A 107 -8.16 5.46 5.97
CA GLU A 107 -7.22 6.43 5.39
C GLU A 107 -6.03 5.73 4.73
N PHE A 108 -5.48 4.70 5.38
CA PHE A 108 -4.35 3.96 4.87
C PHE A 108 -4.68 3.23 3.57
N SER A 109 -5.87 2.64 3.44
CA SER A 109 -6.35 2.04 2.19
C SER A 109 -6.33 3.04 1.03
N PHE A 110 -6.84 4.25 1.24
CA PHE A 110 -6.87 5.31 0.22
C PHE A 110 -5.46 5.78 -0.13
N THR A 111 -4.66 6.13 0.87
CA THR A 111 -3.27 6.57 0.70
C THR A 111 -2.42 5.51 -0.02
N THR A 112 -2.66 4.22 0.25
CA THR A 112 -1.99 3.11 -0.44
C THR A 112 -2.39 3.04 -1.92
N LEU A 113 -3.67 3.19 -2.24
CA LEU A 113 -4.15 3.19 -3.62
C LEU A 113 -3.63 4.42 -4.40
N MET A 114 -3.66 5.60 -3.79
CA MET A 114 -3.11 6.83 -4.38
C MET A 114 -1.62 6.67 -4.69
N SER A 115 -0.85 6.12 -3.74
CA SER A 115 0.56 5.83 -3.93
C SER A 115 0.80 4.82 -5.07
N ALA A 116 -0.09 3.84 -5.24
CA ALA A 116 -0.04 2.92 -6.37
C ALA A 116 -0.33 3.63 -7.70
N CYS A 117 -1.33 4.51 -7.77
CA CYS A 117 -1.61 5.32 -8.96
C CYS A 117 -0.41 6.20 -9.35
N SER A 118 0.13 6.96 -8.38
CA SER A 118 1.25 7.88 -8.63
C SER A 118 2.50 7.17 -9.15
N ARG A 119 2.82 5.98 -8.62
CA ARG A 119 3.99 5.20 -9.03
C ARG A 119 3.86 4.60 -10.43
N ASN A 120 2.64 4.41 -10.92
CA ASN A 120 2.36 3.75 -12.19
C ASN A 120 2.00 4.75 -13.30
N ASP A 121 2.45 6.00 -13.20
CA ASP A 121 2.15 7.09 -14.16
C ASP A 121 0.66 7.45 -14.30
N HIS A 122 -0.19 7.01 -13.37
CA HIS A 122 -1.61 7.38 -13.29
C HIS A 122 -1.82 8.48 -12.24
N SER A 123 -0.93 9.47 -12.24
CA SER A 123 -0.91 10.53 -11.22
C SER A 123 -2.19 11.37 -11.20
N ARG A 124 -2.90 11.52 -12.34
CA ARG A 124 -4.24 12.14 -12.39
C ARG A 124 -5.27 11.38 -11.57
N GLU A 125 -5.31 10.05 -11.68
CA GLU A 125 -6.24 9.23 -10.92
C GLU A 125 -5.94 9.29 -9.41
N ALA A 126 -4.67 9.46 -9.02
CA ALA A 126 -4.32 9.65 -7.62
C ALA A 126 -5.04 10.87 -7.02
N LEU A 127 -5.17 11.96 -7.78
CA LEU A 127 -5.84 13.19 -7.34
C LEU A 127 -7.35 13.02 -7.23
N GLU A 128 -7.97 12.22 -8.10
CA GLU A 128 -9.41 11.92 -8.06
C GLU A 128 -9.82 11.11 -6.82
N ILE A 129 -8.87 10.38 -6.22
CA ILE A 129 -9.14 9.59 -5.02
C ILE A 129 -9.31 10.47 -3.77
N LEU A 130 -8.66 11.63 -3.68
CA LEU A 130 -8.75 12.51 -2.50
C LEU A 130 -10.20 13.01 -2.26
N PRO A 131 -10.90 13.59 -3.25
CA PRO A 131 -12.31 13.97 -3.07
C PRO A 131 -13.21 12.78 -2.75
N TYR A 132 -12.94 11.61 -3.34
CA TYR A 132 -13.71 10.39 -3.06
C TYR A 132 -13.52 9.93 -1.61
N MET A 133 -12.30 9.98 -1.08
CA MET A 133 -11.97 9.69 0.30
C MET A 133 -12.72 10.62 1.28
N ILE A 134 -12.71 11.92 1.02
CA ILE A 134 -13.42 12.94 1.82
C ILE A 134 -14.94 12.69 1.76
N LEU A 135 -15.50 12.37 0.59
CA LEU A 135 -16.92 12.05 0.43
C LEU A 135 -17.35 10.81 1.24
N GLN A 136 -16.43 9.86 1.45
CA GLN A 136 -16.66 8.69 2.32
C GLN A 136 -16.53 9.02 3.81
N GLY A 137 -16.27 10.29 4.18
CA GLY A 137 -16.09 10.73 5.55
C GLY A 137 -14.80 10.22 6.18
N VAL A 138 -13.75 10.04 5.36
CA VAL A 138 -12.41 9.67 5.82
C VAL A 138 -11.49 10.86 5.65
N ASP A 139 -10.91 11.34 6.74
CA ASP A 139 -10.05 12.52 6.72
C ASP A 139 -8.65 12.18 6.19
N PRO A 140 -8.11 12.97 5.24
CA PRO A 140 -6.73 12.85 4.76
C PRO A 140 -5.71 13.03 5.88
N SER A 141 -4.60 12.29 5.78
CA SER A 141 -3.44 12.49 6.65
C SER A 141 -2.38 13.38 5.97
N SER A 142 -1.35 13.75 6.73
CA SER A 142 -0.18 14.42 6.16
C SER A 142 0.46 13.57 5.05
N VAL A 143 0.48 12.24 5.18
CA VAL A 143 1.03 11.37 4.12
C VAL A 143 0.14 11.40 2.87
N THR A 144 -1.18 11.46 3.02
CA THR A 144 -2.11 11.60 1.88
C THR A 144 -1.79 12.85 1.06
N PHE A 145 -1.61 14.00 1.73
CA PHE A 145 -1.28 15.26 1.06
C PHE A 145 0.10 15.24 0.40
N LEU A 146 1.10 14.60 1.02
CA LEU A 146 2.40 14.42 0.37
C LEU A 146 2.30 13.65 -0.95
N VAL A 147 1.48 12.58 -0.98
CA VAL A 147 1.24 11.79 -2.20
C VAL A 147 0.53 12.62 -3.28
N VAL A 148 -0.45 13.45 -2.89
CA VAL A 148 -1.17 14.37 -3.79
C VAL A 148 -0.23 15.40 -4.39
N LEU A 149 0.54 16.11 -3.57
CA LEU A 149 1.49 17.14 -4.04
C LEU A 149 2.58 16.55 -4.94
N SER A 150 3.02 15.33 -4.63
CA SER A 150 3.96 14.59 -5.47
C SER A 150 3.34 14.24 -6.82
N ALA A 151 2.08 13.80 -6.84
CA ALA A 151 1.33 13.49 -8.06
C ALA A 151 1.07 14.74 -8.93
N CYS A 152 0.79 15.90 -8.32
CA CYS A 152 0.70 17.18 -9.04
C CYS A 152 2.02 17.49 -9.75
N SER A 153 3.16 17.25 -9.08
CA SER A 153 4.51 17.51 -9.63
C SER A 153 4.81 16.65 -10.86
N SER A 154 4.37 15.39 -10.89
CA SER A 154 4.59 14.47 -12.01
C SER A 154 3.60 14.66 -13.16
N ALA A 155 2.32 14.96 -12.87
CA ALA A 155 1.27 15.03 -13.90
C ALA A 155 1.13 16.38 -14.62
N GLY A 156 1.99 17.37 -14.33
CA GLY A 156 1.97 18.66 -15.03
C GLY A 156 0.72 19.49 -14.74
N TYR A 157 0.15 19.33 -13.54
CA TYR A 157 -1.02 20.08 -13.09
C TYR A 157 -0.73 21.58 -12.91
N SER A 158 -1.79 22.38 -12.93
CA SER A 158 -1.67 23.83 -12.68
C SER A 158 -1.21 24.08 -11.24
N PRO A 159 -0.37 25.10 -11.02
CA PRO A 159 0.04 25.52 -9.67
C PRO A 159 -1.14 25.80 -8.72
N ASP A 160 -2.30 26.18 -9.27
CA ASP A 160 -3.51 26.50 -8.50
C ASP A 160 -4.11 25.28 -7.80
N GLU A 161 -4.16 24.11 -8.44
CA GLU A 161 -4.71 22.90 -7.83
C GLU A 161 -3.81 22.38 -6.70
N ALA A 162 -2.50 22.41 -6.92
CA ALA A 162 -1.52 22.07 -5.90
C ALA A 162 -1.58 23.03 -4.70
N ARG A 163 -1.76 24.33 -4.96
CA ARG A 163 -1.97 25.35 -3.93
C ARG A 163 -3.25 25.10 -3.16
N GLY A 164 -4.35 24.76 -3.84
CA GLY A 164 -5.61 24.38 -3.20
C GLY A 164 -5.43 23.22 -2.22
N CYS A 165 -4.73 22.16 -2.63
CA CYS A 165 -4.44 21.01 -1.77
C CYS A 165 -3.55 21.39 -0.57
N PHE A 166 -2.51 22.20 -0.79
CA PHE A 166 -1.62 22.66 0.28
C PHE A 166 -2.33 23.55 1.30
N VAL A 167 -3.23 24.42 0.86
CA VAL A 167 -4.05 25.27 1.74
C VAL A 167 -5.06 24.42 2.51
N ALA A 168 -5.80 23.54 1.83
CA ALA A 168 -6.78 22.65 2.48
C ALA A 168 -6.13 21.80 3.58
N MET A 169 -4.90 21.31 3.37
CA MET A 169 -4.12 20.60 4.38
C MET A 169 -4.01 21.39 5.69
N ILE A 170 -3.75 22.70 5.62
CA ILE A 170 -3.54 23.56 6.78
C ILE A 170 -4.86 24.04 7.36
N ASP A 171 -5.73 24.59 6.51
CA ASP A 171 -6.92 25.33 6.95
C ASP A 171 -8.09 24.40 7.26
N ASP A 172 -8.33 23.39 6.42
CA ASP A 172 -9.49 22.49 6.56
C ASP A 172 -9.17 21.30 7.47
N PHE A 173 -7.94 20.76 7.37
CA PHE A 173 -7.53 19.54 8.09
C PHE A 173 -6.57 19.80 9.27
N SER A 174 -6.13 21.05 9.49
CA SER A 174 -5.24 21.42 10.59
C SER A 174 -3.94 20.61 10.64
N LEU A 175 -3.42 20.21 9.48
CA LEU A 175 -2.19 19.44 9.35
C LEU A 175 -1.00 20.36 9.10
N LEU A 176 0.06 20.21 9.90
CA LEU A 176 1.30 20.96 9.74
C LEU A 176 2.12 20.39 8.57
N PRO A 177 2.49 21.20 7.56
CA PRO A 177 3.33 20.73 6.47
C PRO A 177 4.73 20.33 6.95
N SER A 178 5.21 19.17 6.51
CA SER A 178 6.61 18.75 6.70
C SER A 178 7.53 19.39 5.65
N SER A 179 8.86 19.25 5.82
CA SER A 179 9.85 19.69 4.83
C SER A 179 9.57 19.11 3.43
N GLU A 180 9.12 17.86 3.35
CA GLU A 180 8.81 17.19 2.08
C GLU A 180 7.60 17.83 1.37
N HIS A 181 6.63 18.33 2.13
CA HIS A 181 5.49 19.06 1.57
C HIS A 181 5.94 20.36 0.93
N TYR A 182 6.79 21.11 1.64
CA TYR A 182 7.37 22.35 1.12
C TYR A 182 8.22 22.08 -0.12
N ASP A 183 9.05 21.03 -0.13
CA ASP A 183 9.88 20.67 -1.27
C ASP A 183 9.03 20.37 -2.52
N CYS A 184 7.95 19.58 -2.38
CA CYS A 184 7.03 19.32 -3.48
C CYS A 184 6.32 20.61 -3.94
N PHE A 185 5.85 21.43 -2.99
CA PHE A 185 5.17 22.68 -3.30
C PHE A 185 6.07 23.68 -4.03
N PHE A 186 7.31 23.90 -3.55
CA PHE A 186 8.26 24.81 -4.19
C PHE A 186 8.64 24.34 -5.60
N ARG A 187 8.83 23.03 -5.80
CA ARG A 187 9.12 22.48 -7.13
C ARG A 187 7.98 22.74 -8.13
N LEU A 188 6.73 22.76 -7.67
CA LEU A 188 5.55 23.06 -8.48
C LEU A 188 5.45 24.54 -8.85
N MET A 189 5.79 25.43 -7.91
CA MET A 189 5.72 26.89 -8.12
C MET A 189 6.83 27.46 -9.00
N GLN A 190 7.86 26.66 -9.31
CA GLN A 190 8.99 27.06 -10.16
C GLN A 190 8.80 26.72 -11.66
N ARG A 191 7.67 26.10 -12.04
CA ARG A 191 7.31 25.79 -13.43
C ARG A 191 6.45 26.88 -14.04
#